data_AF-A0A2D8WT76-F1
#
_entry.id   AF-A0A2D8WT76-F1
#
_cell.length_a   1.000
_cell.length_b   1.000
_cell.length_c   1.000
_cell.angle_alpha   90.00
_cell.angle_beta   90.00
_cell.angle_gamma   90.00
#
_symmetry.space_group_name_H-M   'P 1'
#
loop_
_entity.id
_entity.type
_entity.pdbx_description
1 polymer ?
#
loop_
_entity_poly.entity_id
_entity_poly.type
_entity_poly.pdbx_seq_one_letter_code
_entity_poly.pdbx_strand_id
1 'polypeptide(L)'
;DPRRFGCWLWSKDDHALLEKLGPEPLSSNFSGEYLWNRARKRTAPVKSFIMDSRIVVGVGNIYANEALFESGIKPQRRAGKISLKRYEALAENIKIILSSAIEQGGTTLRDFTNSRGEPGYFEQSLSVYGRAGKACVKCNQPLKEIRLAQRSSVFCRSCQS
;
A
#
# COMPACT_ATOMS: atom_id res chain seq x y z
N ASP A 1 -3.00 -18.06 -14.45
CA ASP A 1 -1.74 -17.32 -14.22
C ASP A 1 -0.86 -17.36 -15.48
N PRO A 2 -1.05 -16.42 -16.42
CA PRO A 2 -0.27 -16.37 -17.66
C PRO A 2 1.24 -16.12 -17.43
N ARG A 3 1.60 -15.49 -16.31
CA ARG A 3 2.98 -15.10 -15.99
C ARG A 3 3.71 -16.13 -15.12
N ARG A 4 3.01 -17.13 -14.60
CA ARG A 4 3.55 -18.21 -13.75
C ARG A 4 4.26 -17.68 -12.50
N PHE A 5 3.70 -16.63 -11.88
CA PHE A 5 4.20 -16.05 -10.62
C PHE A 5 3.53 -16.63 -9.37
N GLY A 6 2.37 -17.25 -9.51
CA GLY A 6 1.71 -17.99 -8.45
C GLY A 6 2.40 -19.32 -8.17
N CYS A 7 2.14 -19.89 -7.00
CA CYS A 7 2.64 -21.20 -6.61
C CYS A 7 1.58 -21.98 -5.83
N TRP A 8 1.66 -23.31 -5.91
CA TRP A 8 0.92 -24.26 -5.10
C TRP A 8 1.95 -25.11 -4.39
N LEU A 9 2.04 -24.97 -3.07
CA LEU A 9 3.05 -25.63 -2.24
C LEU A 9 2.32 -26.40 -1.14
N TRP A 10 2.73 -27.64 -0.90
CA TRP A 10 2.21 -28.48 0.17
C TRP A 10 3.21 -28.53 1.33
N SER A 11 2.72 -28.37 2.55
CA SER A 11 3.50 -28.51 3.78
C SER A 11 2.68 -29.22 4.84
N LYS A 12 3.34 -30.01 5.68
CA LYS A 12 2.73 -30.63 6.86
C LYS A 12 2.71 -29.68 8.06
N ASP A 13 3.69 -28.79 8.13
CA ASP A 13 3.92 -27.85 9.22
C ASP A 13 3.94 -26.40 8.70
N ASP A 14 4.28 -25.43 9.56
CA ASP A 14 4.49 -24.04 9.17
C ASP A 14 5.44 -23.91 7.98
N HIS A 15 5.07 -23.04 7.03
CA HIS A 15 5.83 -22.86 5.80
C HIS A 15 6.74 -21.64 5.90
N ALA A 16 8.00 -21.77 5.49
CA ALA A 16 9.01 -20.69 5.56
C ALA A 16 8.60 -19.37 4.87
N LEU A 17 7.69 -19.43 3.88
CA LEU A 17 7.12 -18.24 3.21
C LEU A 17 6.10 -17.48 4.07
N LEU A 18 5.51 -18.14 5.08
CA LEU A 18 4.49 -17.59 5.97
C LEU A 18 5.05 -17.20 7.34
N GLU A 19 6.09 -17.89 7.82
CA GLU A 19 6.70 -17.66 9.15
C GLU A 19 7.17 -16.22 9.39
N LYS A 20 7.66 -15.54 8.35
CA LYS A 20 8.29 -14.21 8.47
C LYS A 20 7.33 -13.07 8.14
N LEU A 21 6.03 -13.35 7.98
CA LEU A 21 5.04 -12.35 7.65
C LEU A 21 4.79 -11.39 8.82
N GLY A 22 4.53 -10.14 8.48
CA GLY A 22 4.06 -9.13 9.42
C GLY A 22 2.59 -9.35 9.80
N PRO A 23 2.05 -8.52 10.70
CA PRO A 23 0.65 -8.59 11.10
C PRO A 23 -0.28 -8.31 9.91
N GLU A 24 -1.48 -8.88 9.99
CA GLU A 24 -2.58 -8.55 9.09
C GLU A 24 -3.06 -7.11 9.33
N PRO A 25 -3.10 -6.23 8.32
CA PRO A 25 -3.44 -4.81 8.49
C PRO A 25 -4.80 -4.55 9.14
N LEU A 26 -5.79 -5.42 8.97
CA LEU A 26 -7.12 -5.25 9.56
C LEU A 26 -7.24 -5.80 10.99
N SER A 27 -6.17 -6.41 11.52
CA SER A 27 -6.15 -6.92 12.89
C SER A 27 -5.82 -5.84 13.92
N SER A 28 -6.08 -6.14 15.20
CA SER A 28 -5.66 -5.30 16.33
C SER A 28 -4.14 -5.21 16.50
N ASN A 29 -3.38 -6.16 15.92
CA ASN A 29 -1.92 -6.19 15.98
C ASN A 29 -1.25 -5.17 15.04
N PHE A 30 -2.03 -4.50 14.17
CA PHE A 30 -1.54 -3.47 13.28
C PHE A 30 -1.97 -2.08 13.74
N SER A 31 -0.99 -1.24 14.06
CA SER A 31 -1.20 0.14 14.53
C SER A 31 -0.12 1.10 14.03
N GLY A 32 -0.38 2.40 14.18
CA GLY A 32 0.62 3.43 13.90
C GLY A 32 1.85 3.33 14.80
N GLU A 33 1.64 3.00 16.07
CA GLU A 33 2.73 2.75 17.02
C GLU A 33 3.61 1.57 16.59
N TYR A 34 3.00 0.46 16.18
CA TYR A 34 3.72 -0.68 15.61
C TYR A 34 4.59 -0.26 14.41
N LEU A 35 4.01 0.45 13.44
CA LEU A 35 4.75 0.93 12.27
C LEU A 35 5.89 1.88 12.65
N TRP A 36 5.63 2.82 13.57
CA TRP A 36 6.62 3.79 14.01
C TRP A 36 7.80 3.10 14.70
N ASN A 37 7.53 2.13 15.59
CA ASN A 37 8.55 1.33 16.25
C ASN A 37 9.40 0.53 15.25
N ARG A 38 8.75 -0.13 14.27
CA ARG A 38 9.43 -0.89 13.20
C ARG A 38 10.25 0.00 12.25
N ALA A 39 9.82 1.25 12.06
CA ALA A 39 10.48 2.21 11.18
C ALA A 39 11.71 2.87 11.81
N ARG A 40 11.92 2.76 13.13
CA ARG A 40 13.07 3.37 13.81
C ARG A 40 14.38 2.95 13.14
N LYS A 41 15.25 3.94 12.91
CA LYS A 41 16.55 3.79 12.24
C LYS A 41 16.49 3.32 10.77
N ARG A 42 15.30 3.09 10.19
CA ARG A 42 15.17 2.71 8.78
C ARG A 42 15.41 3.91 7.87
N THR A 43 16.29 3.71 6.89
CA THR A 43 16.65 4.72 5.90
C THR A 43 15.89 4.57 4.59
N ALA A 44 15.27 3.40 4.37
CA ALA A 44 14.47 3.12 3.20
C ALA A 44 13.28 4.08 3.05
N PRO A 45 12.82 4.34 1.81
CA PRO A 45 11.57 5.03 1.54
C PRO A 45 10.39 4.38 2.28
N VAL A 46 9.51 5.19 2.87
CA VAL A 46 8.32 4.72 3.59
C VAL A 46 7.43 3.84 2.73
N LYS A 47 7.33 4.14 1.43
CA LYS A 47 6.57 3.31 0.50
C LYS A 47 7.15 1.89 0.42
N SER A 48 8.46 1.77 0.22
CA SER A 48 9.13 0.47 0.19
C SER A 48 9.02 -0.26 1.53
N PHE A 49 9.03 0.48 2.64
CA PHE A 49 8.88 -0.08 3.98
C PHE A 49 7.51 -0.70 4.24
N ILE A 50 6.41 -0.01 3.90
CA ILE A 50 5.05 -0.56 4.11
C ILE A 50 4.67 -1.64 3.09
N MET A 51 5.39 -1.75 1.96
CA MET A 51 5.18 -2.81 0.97
C MET A 51 5.99 -4.09 1.25
N ASP A 52 6.81 -4.09 2.30
CA ASP A 52 7.52 -5.29 2.75
C ASP A 52 6.56 -6.15 3.57
N SER A 53 6.22 -7.34 3.08
CA SER A 53 5.30 -8.27 3.75
C SER A 53 5.76 -8.70 5.14
N ARG A 54 7.03 -8.51 5.51
CA ARG A 54 7.55 -8.73 6.87
C ARG A 54 7.21 -7.60 7.84
N ILE A 55 6.86 -6.42 7.31
CA ILE A 55 6.40 -5.27 8.08
C ILE A 55 4.89 -5.31 8.21
N VAL A 56 4.16 -5.49 7.11
CA VAL A 56 2.70 -5.64 7.08
C VAL A 56 2.33 -6.36 5.79
N VAL A 57 1.44 -7.34 5.88
CA VAL A 57 0.97 -8.09 4.70
C VAL A 57 -0.12 -7.32 3.95
N GLY A 58 -0.45 -7.76 2.73
CA GLY A 58 -1.57 -7.21 1.96
C GLY A 58 -1.39 -5.81 1.36
N VAL A 59 -0.40 -5.02 1.81
CA VAL A 59 -0.16 -3.66 1.31
C VAL A 59 0.63 -3.68 -0.01
N GLY A 60 -0.11 -3.84 -1.11
CA GLY A 60 0.41 -3.80 -2.48
C GLY A 60 0.73 -2.39 -3.01
N ASN A 61 1.18 -2.31 -4.26
CA ASN A 61 1.59 -1.03 -4.88
C ASN A 61 0.46 0.00 -4.93
N ILE A 62 -0.77 -0.43 -5.24
CA ILE A 62 -1.94 0.43 -5.34
C ILE A 62 -2.25 1.03 -3.96
N TYR A 63 -2.54 0.18 -2.98
CA TYR A 63 -2.91 0.58 -1.63
C TYR A 63 -1.83 1.42 -0.94
N ALA A 64 -0.54 1.14 -1.18
CA ALA A 64 0.54 1.96 -0.67
C ALA A 64 0.54 3.39 -1.23
N ASN A 65 0.24 3.58 -2.52
CA ASN A 65 0.14 4.93 -3.10
C ASN A 65 -1.04 5.69 -2.50
N GLU A 66 -2.21 5.06 -2.47
CA GLU A 66 -3.44 5.67 -1.96
C GLU A 66 -3.32 6.02 -0.47
N ALA A 67 -2.83 5.11 0.36
CA ALA A 67 -2.70 5.36 1.80
C ALA A 67 -1.69 6.45 2.13
N LEU A 68 -0.58 6.51 1.39
CA LEU A 68 0.40 7.59 1.54
C LEU A 68 -0.15 8.94 1.07
N PHE A 69 -1.01 8.96 0.06
CA PHE A 69 -1.69 10.17 -0.40
C PHE A 69 -2.70 10.66 0.63
N GLU A 70 -3.55 9.78 1.15
CA GLU A 70 -4.51 10.13 2.20
C GLU A 70 -3.83 10.60 3.49
N SER A 71 -2.68 10.02 3.81
CA SER A 71 -1.87 10.41 4.98
C SER A 71 -1.03 11.67 4.76
N GLY A 72 -1.01 12.22 3.53
CA GLY A 72 -0.20 13.37 3.19
C GLY A 72 1.31 13.11 3.32
N ILE A 73 1.79 11.88 3.10
CA ILE A 73 3.19 11.46 3.26
C ILE A 73 3.86 11.25 1.91
N LYS A 74 5.02 11.90 1.67
CA LYS A 74 5.80 11.65 0.44
C LYS A 74 6.31 10.21 0.42
N PRO A 75 6.16 9.47 -0.70
CA PRO A 75 6.53 8.05 -0.76
C PRO A 75 8.03 7.79 -0.59
N GLN A 76 8.87 8.76 -0.99
CA GLN A 76 10.33 8.73 -0.87
C GLN A 76 10.86 9.16 0.51
N ARG A 77 9.99 9.60 1.43
CA ARG A 77 10.41 10.04 2.76
C ARG A 77 11.01 8.85 3.51
N ARG A 78 12.15 9.06 4.17
CA ARG A 78 12.82 8.01 4.97
C ARG A 78 11.86 7.56 6.08
N ALA A 79 11.58 6.26 6.16
CA ALA A 79 10.63 5.69 7.12
C ALA A 79 10.95 6.12 8.56
N GLY A 80 12.23 6.06 8.96
CA GLY A 80 12.67 6.47 10.29
C GLY A 80 12.59 7.97 10.60
N LYS A 81 12.15 8.82 9.66
CA LYS A 81 11.98 10.28 9.83
C LYS A 81 10.51 10.73 9.81
N ILE A 82 9.58 9.81 10.01
CA ILE A 82 8.15 10.09 10.10
C ILE A 82 7.72 10.08 11.57
N SER A 83 6.91 11.05 11.97
CA SER A 83 6.41 11.17 13.35
C SER A 83 5.37 10.09 13.64
N LEU A 84 5.21 9.75 14.92
CA LEU A 84 4.19 8.80 15.39
C LEU A 84 2.79 9.19 14.90
N LYS A 85 2.39 10.46 15.08
CA LYS A 85 1.10 10.98 14.59
C LYS A 85 0.83 10.73 13.10
N ARG A 86 1.87 10.79 12.26
CA ARG A 86 1.74 10.50 10.82
C ARG A 86 1.63 9.01 10.56
N TYR A 87 2.27 8.16 11.37
CA TYR A 87 2.09 6.72 11.30
C TYR A 87 0.73 6.24 11.82
N GLU A 88 0.16 6.89 12.82
CA GLU A 88 -1.22 6.66 13.27
C GLU A 88 -2.20 6.93 12.13
N ALA A 89 -2.11 8.11 11.49
CA ALA A 89 -2.89 8.41 10.30
C ALA A 89 -2.65 7.42 9.16
N LEU A 90 -1.40 6.98 8.95
CA LEU A 90 -1.07 6.01 7.91
C LEU A 90 -1.66 4.63 8.16
N ALA A 91 -1.56 4.12 9.38
CA ALA A 91 -2.14 2.83 9.73
C ALA A 91 -3.65 2.83 9.56
N GLU A 92 -4.33 3.92 9.98
CA GLU A 92 -5.76 4.07 9.81
C GLU A 92 -6.17 4.15 8.33
N ASN A 93 -5.48 4.97 7.54
CA ASN A 93 -5.76 5.07 6.11
C ASN A 93 -5.49 3.75 5.37
N ILE A 94 -4.47 2.97 5.78
CA ILE A 94 -4.24 1.62 5.24
C ILE A 94 -5.45 0.72 5.51
N LYS A 95 -5.98 0.72 6.74
CA LYS A 95 -7.16 -0.05 7.11
C LYS A 95 -8.38 0.36 6.28
N ILE A 96 -8.68 1.65 6.23
CA ILE A 96 -9.82 2.20 5.47
C ILE A 96 -9.74 1.79 3.99
N ILE A 97 -8.59 1.97 3.37
CA ILE A 97 -8.39 1.67 1.95
C ILE A 97 -8.53 0.17 1.67
N LEU A 98 -7.95 -0.69 2.51
CA LEU A 98 -8.04 -2.14 2.34
C LEU A 98 -9.46 -2.65 2.59
N SER A 99 -10.14 -2.17 3.63
CA SER A 99 -11.54 -2.53 3.89
C SER A 99 -12.43 -2.12 2.72
N SER A 100 -12.28 -0.88 2.24
CA SER A 100 -13.04 -0.39 1.08
C SER A 100 -12.76 -1.19 -0.19
N ALA A 101 -11.51 -1.62 -0.40
CA ALA A 101 -11.16 -2.49 -1.50
C ALA A 101 -11.81 -3.87 -1.37
N ILE A 102 -11.85 -4.47 -0.18
CA ILE A 102 -12.51 -5.76 0.07
C ILE A 102 -14.02 -5.65 -0.19
N GLU A 103 -14.68 -4.62 0.32
CA GLU A 103 -16.11 -4.36 0.10
C GLU A 103 -16.46 -4.22 -1.39
N GLN A 104 -15.58 -3.61 -2.18
CA GLN A 104 -15.75 -3.41 -3.62
C GLN A 104 -15.31 -4.63 -4.48
N GLY A 105 -14.99 -5.77 -3.85
CA GLY A 105 -14.56 -6.98 -4.54
C GLY A 105 -13.10 -6.95 -5.02
N GLY A 106 -12.29 -6.03 -4.50
CA GLY A 106 -10.90 -5.81 -4.83
C GLY A 106 -10.67 -4.74 -5.91
N THR A 107 -9.41 -4.50 -6.25
CA THR A 107 -9.06 -3.71 -7.43
C THR A 107 -8.93 -4.61 -8.64
N THR A 108 -9.79 -4.42 -9.64
CA THR A 108 -9.53 -4.99 -10.97
C THR A 108 -8.65 -4.02 -11.74
N LEU A 109 -7.41 -4.43 -11.99
CA LEU A 109 -6.52 -3.75 -12.91
C LEU A 109 -6.03 -4.78 -13.93
N ARG A 110 -6.47 -4.59 -15.18
CA ARG A 110 -6.12 -5.31 -16.43
C ARG A 110 -6.31 -6.83 -16.47
N ASP A 111 -5.93 -7.60 -15.45
CA ASP A 111 -5.87 -9.07 -15.49
C ASP A 111 -6.47 -9.78 -14.25
N PHE A 112 -7.08 -9.05 -13.30
CA PHE A 112 -7.59 -9.63 -12.05
C PHE A 112 -9.10 -9.42 -11.92
N THR A 113 -9.87 -10.48 -12.13
CA THR A 113 -11.32 -10.55 -11.84
C THR A 113 -11.56 -11.30 -10.54
N ASN A 114 -12.68 -11.02 -9.87
CA ASN A 114 -13.06 -11.78 -8.68
C ASN A 114 -13.31 -13.27 -9.01
N SER A 115 -13.62 -14.08 -7.99
CA SER A 115 -13.92 -15.52 -8.15
C SER A 115 -15.11 -15.84 -9.07
N ARG A 116 -15.91 -14.82 -9.44
CA ARG A 116 -17.05 -14.92 -10.37
C ARG A 116 -16.73 -14.37 -11.77
N GLY A 117 -15.52 -13.88 -12.02
CA GLY A 117 -15.11 -13.31 -13.30
C GLY A 117 -15.50 -11.84 -13.52
N GLU A 118 -16.00 -11.16 -12.48
CA GLU A 118 -16.43 -9.75 -12.58
C GLU A 118 -15.28 -8.79 -12.23
N PRO A 119 -15.22 -7.61 -12.88
CA PRO A 119 -14.28 -6.57 -12.49
C PRO A 119 -14.72 -5.87 -11.19
N GLY A 120 -13.83 -5.83 -10.20
CA GLY A 120 -13.97 -5.05 -8.98
C GLY A 120 -13.92 -3.54 -9.26
N TYR A 121 -14.74 -2.79 -8.55
CA TYR A 121 -15.04 -1.38 -8.83
C TYR A 121 -14.02 -0.38 -8.27
N PHE A 122 -13.02 -0.85 -7.51
CA PHE A 122 -12.05 0.02 -6.83
C PHE A 122 -11.19 0.87 -7.80
N GLU A 123 -11.09 0.51 -9.08
CA GLU A 123 -10.36 1.33 -10.06
C GLU A 123 -10.97 2.74 -10.21
N GLN A 124 -12.30 2.89 -10.05
CA GLN A 124 -12.99 4.17 -10.18
C GLN A 124 -12.75 5.12 -9.01
N SER A 125 -12.30 4.63 -7.86
CA SER A 125 -12.11 5.41 -6.62
C SER A 125 -10.64 5.80 -6.35
N LEU A 126 -9.70 5.48 -7.24
CA LEU A 126 -8.28 5.78 -7.07
C LEU A 126 -7.98 7.29 -7.14
N SER A 127 -7.35 7.83 -6.09
CA SER A 127 -6.99 9.24 -6.01
C SER A 127 -5.68 9.57 -6.73
N VAL A 128 -4.69 8.66 -6.71
CA VAL A 128 -3.37 8.91 -7.29
C VAL A 128 -2.82 7.80 -8.18
N TYR A 129 -3.08 6.53 -7.87
CA TYR A 129 -2.50 5.40 -8.59
C TYR A 129 -2.92 5.41 -10.08
N GLY A 130 -1.95 5.25 -10.99
CA GLY A 130 -2.22 5.29 -12.44
C GLY A 130 -2.64 6.67 -12.98
N ARG A 131 -2.63 7.72 -12.14
CA ARG A 131 -3.06 9.08 -12.51
C ARG A 131 -1.90 10.05 -12.70
N ALA A 132 -0.73 9.55 -13.09
CA ALA A 132 0.44 10.38 -13.38
C ALA A 132 0.10 11.48 -14.40
N GLY A 133 0.52 12.72 -14.12
CA GLY A 133 0.22 13.88 -14.97
C GLY A 133 -1.21 14.45 -14.84
N LYS A 134 -2.17 13.71 -14.27
CA LYS A 134 -3.53 14.22 -14.03
C LYS A 134 -3.58 15.18 -12.83
N ALA A 135 -4.65 15.96 -12.75
CA ALA A 135 -4.90 16.85 -11.61
C ALA A 135 -5.15 16.05 -10.32
N CYS A 136 -4.51 16.49 -9.23
CA CYS A 136 -4.74 16.01 -7.87
C CYS A 136 -6.18 16.31 -7.43
N VAL A 137 -6.88 15.32 -6.89
CA VAL A 137 -8.27 15.47 -6.41
C VAL A 137 -8.44 16.46 -5.25
N LYS A 138 -7.37 16.76 -4.50
CA LYS A 138 -7.40 17.67 -3.35
C LYS A 138 -6.99 19.12 -3.68
N CYS A 139 -6.10 19.32 -4.65
CA CYS A 139 -5.49 20.64 -4.87
C CYS A 139 -5.28 21.02 -6.35
N ASN A 140 -5.77 20.21 -7.28
CA ASN A 140 -5.68 20.39 -8.74
C ASN A 140 -4.27 20.46 -9.35
N GLN A 141 -3.20 20.41 -8.55
CA GLN A 141 -1.83 20.37 -9.05
C GLN A 141 -1.54 19.02 -9.75
N PRO A 142 -0.68 19.00 -10.79
CA PRO A 142 -0.41 17.79 -11.54
C PRO A 142 0.34 16.76 -10.69
N LEU A 143 -0.18 15.54 -10.68
CA LEU A 143 0.42 14.40 -9.99
C LEU A 143 1.76 14.02 -10.63
N LYS A 144 2.72 13.66 -9.79
CA LYS A 144 4.07 13.27 -10.21
C LYS A 144 4.26 11.78 -10.05
N GLU A 145 4.94 11.18 -11.01
CA GLU A 145 5.37 9.78 -10.96
C GLU A 145 6.87 9.69 -10.71
N ILE A 146 7.26 8.78 -9.82
CA ILE A 146 8.66 8.35 -9.62
C ILE A 146 8.70 6.83 -9.55
N ARG A 147 9.90 6.25 -9.76
CA ARG A 147 10.13 4.82 -9.54
C ARG A 147 10.83 4.59 -8.21
N LEU A 148 10.25 3.77 -7.34
CA LEU A 148 10.84 3.32 -6.08
C LEU A 148 10.91 1.79 -6.09
N ALA A 149 12.11 1.23 -5.92
CA ALA A 149 12.34 -0.22 -5.99
C ALA A 149 11.72 -0.86 -7.25
N GLN A 150 11.92 -0.24 -8.41
CA GLN A 150 11.37 -0.64 -9.71
C GLN A 150 9.82 -0.64 -9.81
N ARG A 151 9.12 -0.02 -8.85
CA ARG A 151 7.67 0.13 -8.87
C ARG A 151 7.25 1.59 -9.04
N SER A 152 6.25 1.83 -9.89
CA SER A 152 5.67 3.15 -10.12
C SER A 152 5.02 3.68 -8.84
N SER A 153 5.30 4.94 -8.54
CA SER A 153 4.76 5.68 -7.39
C SER A 153 4.24 7.04 -7.85
N VAL A 154 2.94 7.25 -7.75
CA VAL A 154 2.27 8.48 -8.12
C VAL A 154 1.86 9.23 -6.85
N PHE A 155 2.17 10.51 -6.78
CA PHE A 155 1.95 11.32 -5.58
C PHE A 155 1.75 12.80 -5.92
N CYS A 156 1.11 13.54 -5.03
CA CYS A 156 0.96 14.99 -5.12
C CYS A 156 2.08 15.69 -4.34
N ARG A 157 2.88 16.54 -5.00
CA ARG A 157 3.97 17.29 -4.33
C ARG A 157 3.46 18.31 -3.32
N SER A 158 2.24 18.81 -3.49
CA SER A 158 1.64 19.85 -2.64
C SER A 158 0.90 19.25 -1.45
N CYS A 159 0.16 18.15 -1.65
CA CYS A 159 -0.61 17.51 -0.57
C CYS A 159 0.25 16.59 0.31
N GLN A 160 1.38 16.10 -0.19
CA GLN A 160 2.23 15.17 0.54
C GLN A 160 3.56 15.81 0.91
N SER A 161 4.00 15.63 2.18
CA SER A 161 5.25 16.16 2.75
C SER A 161 6.21 15.10 3.31
#